data_AF-A0A7C4XFM4-F1
#
_entry.id   AF-A0A7C4XFM4-F1
#
_cell.length_a   1.000
_cell.length_b   1.000
_cell.length_c   1.000
_cell.angle_alpha   90.00
_cell.angle_beta   90.00
_cell.angle_gamma   90.00
#
_symmetry.space_group_name_H-M   'P 1'
#
loop_
_entity.id
_entity.type
_entity.pdbx_description
1 polymer ?
#
loop_
_entity_poly.entity_id
_entity_poly.type
_entity_poly.pdbx_seq_one_letter_code
_entity_poly.pdbx_strand_id
1 'polypeptide(L)'
;MTMGEIEKIEQKLKSKANKEDMDIPRSEIPVNSTEVLDILWHNASVSQDNPVEYKSKDHVYTVEFGYAEVKMPDGKIGVFTEIPGMSQRKDVISMTFNVSGLADNRGTELQFFKNNITLTPEREYRHILDFQWAVLNRGNI
;
A
#
# COMPACT_ATOMS: atom_id res chain seq x y z
N MET A 1 0.76 -11.72 15.96
CA MET A 1 1.54 -12.34 14.87
C MET A 1 2.79 -12.96 15.45
N THR A 2 3.08 -14.21 15.09
CA THR A 2 4.29 -14.92 15.54
C THR A 2 5.39 -14.81 14.49
N MET A 3 6.66 -14.81 14.91
CA MET A 3 7.83 -14.68 14.03
C MET A 3 7.84 -15.73 12.89
N GLY A 4 7.23 -16.91 13.11
CA GLY A 4 7.12 -17.97 12.12
C GLY A 4 6.07 -17.76 11.01
N GLU A 5 5.15 -16.81 11.15
CA GLU A 5 4.21 -16.45 10.09
C GLU A 5 4.88 -15.55 9.04
N ILE A 6 5.74 -14.64 9.50
CA ILE A 6 6.56 -13.76 8.65
C ILE A 6 7.55 -14.58 7.83
N GLU A 7 8.24 -15.55 8.45
CA GLU A 7 9.18 -16.44 7.76
C GLU A 7 8.53 -17.32 6.68
N LYS A 8 7.27 -17.75 6.89
CA LYS A 8 6.52 -18.52 5.90
C LYS A 8 6.09 -17.68 4.70
N ILE A 9 5.80 -16.39 4.91
CA ILE A 9 5.53 -15.44 3.84
C ILE A 9 6.82 -15.19 3.04
N GLU A 10 7.95 -14.96 3.72
CA GLU A 10 9.25 -14.81 3.06
C GLU A 10 9.66 -16.03 2.24
N GLN A 11 9.46 -17.25 2.74
CA GLN A 11 9.80 -18.48 2.00
C GLN A 11 8.89 -18.72 0.79
N LYS A 12 7.60 -18.37 0.86
CA LYS A 12 6.69 -18.44 -0.29
C LYS A 12 7.03 -17.39 -1.36
N LEU A 13 7.54 -16.23 -0.95
CA LEU A 13 7.98 -15.18 -1.88
C LEU A 13 9.32 -15.54 -2.55
N LYS A 14 10.28 -16.07 -1.79
CA LYS A 14 11.60 -16.53 -2.30
C LYS A 14 11.51 -17.72 -3.26
N SER A 15 10.44 -18.52 -3.22
CA SER A 15 10.26 -19.70 -4.08
C SER A 15 9.51 -19.44 -5.39
N LYS A 16 8.99 -18.22 -5.61
CA LYS A 16 8.20 -17.89 -6.83
C LYS A 16 8.73 -16.72 -7.66
N ALA A 17 9.60 -15.86 -7.12
CA ALA A 17 10.20 -14.78 -7.88
C ALA A 17 11.68 -15.09 -8.13
N ASN A 18 12.06 -15.36 -9.37
CA ASN A 18 13.46 -15.24 -9.76
C ASN A 18 13.90 -13.79 -9.49
N LYS A 19 15.16 -13.57 -9.08
CA LYS A 19 15.67 -12.19 -8.87
C LYS A 19 15.40 -11.28 -10.08
N GLU A 20 15.45 -11.85 -11.28
CA GLU A 20 15.13 -11.16 -12.54
C GLU A 20 13.68 -10.68 -12.62
N ASP A 21 12.71 -11.38 -12.01
CA ASP A 21 11.30 -10.96 -11.99
C ASP A 21 11.03 -9.77 -11.06
N MET A 22 11.95 -9.51 -10.12
CA MET A 22 11.81 -8.46 -9.11
C MET A 22 12.20 -7.08 -9.64
N ASP A 23 13.08 -7.03 -10.64
CA ASP A 23 13.61 -5.80 -11.23
C ASP A 23 12.84 -5.39 -12.51
N ILE A 24 11.74 -6.08 -12.82
CA ILE A 24 10.84 -5.74 -13.94
C ILE A 24 9.80 -4.73 -13.47
N PRO A 25 9.66 -3.56 -14.15
CA PRO A 25 8.55 -2.64 -13.91
C PRO A 25 7.20 -3.29 -14.15
N ARG A 26 6.27 -3.11 -13.19
CA ARG A 26 4.90 -3.60 -13.29
C ARG A 26 3.92 -2.48 -12.98
N SER A 27 2.77 -2.51 -13.65
CA SER A 27 1.60 -1.68 -13.35
C SER A 27 0.69 -2.31 -12.29
N GLU A 28 0.83 -3.61 -12.03
CA GLU A 28 0.00 -4.33 -11.06
C GLU A 28 0.82 -5.32 -10.23
N ILE A 29 0.65 -5.28 -8.91
CA ILE A 29 1.42 -6.05 -7.95
C ILE A 29 0.52 -6.58 -6.83
N PRO A 30 0.69 -7.83 -6.35
CA PRO A 30 -0.10 -8.34 -5.23
C PRO A 30 0.12 -7.54 -3.94
N VAL A 31 -0.95 -7.42 -3.15
CA VAL A 31 -0.86 -6.98 -1.76
C VAL A 31 -0.32 -8.15 -0.92
N ASN A 32 0.81 -7.96 -0.25
CA ASN A 32 1.48 -8.99 0.56
C ASN A 32 0.67 -9.39 1.79
N SER A 33 -0.02 -8.43 2.40
CA SER A 33 -0.88 -8.62 3.57
C SER A 33 -1.97 -7.56 3.57
N THR A 34 -3.21 -7.95 3.90
CA THR A 34 -4.32 -6.99 4.06
C THR A 34 -4.04 -5.95 5.15
N GLU A 35 -3.11 -6.25 6.07
CA GLU A 35 -2.67 -5.31 7.10
C GLU A 35 -1.94 -4.08 6.53
N VAL A 36 -1.33 -4.18 5.35
CA VAL A 36 -0.68 -3.02 4.71
C VAL A 36 -1.70 -1.90 4.50
N LEU A 37 -2.84 -2.23 3.89
CA LEU A 37 -3.91 -1.24 3.66
C LEU A 37 -4.47 -0.70 4.98
N ASP A 38 -4.60 -1.55 6.00
CA ASP A 38 -5.14 -1.15 7.30
C ASP A 38 -4.24 -0.15 8.01
N ILE A 39 -2.93 -0.38 7.97
CA ILE A 39 -1.93 0.52 8.54
C ILE A 39 -1.91 1.84 7.78
N LEU A 40 -1.92 1.80 6.45
CA LEU A 40 -1.97 3.01 5.63
C LEU A 40 -3.23 3.84 5.92
N TRP A 41 -4.39 3.18 5.95
CA TRP A 41 -5.66 3.81 6.27
C TRP A 41 -5.64 4.42 7.68
N HIS A 42 -5.29 3.63 8.70
CA HIS A 42 -5.27 4.10 10.07
C HIS A 42 -4.36 5.32 10.24
N ASN A 43 -3.10 5.21 9.78
CA ASN A 43 -2.11 6.26 9.96
C ASN A 43 -2.50 7.54 9.19
N ALA A 44 -3.05 7.41 7.99
CA ALA A 44 -3.55 8.55 7.24
C ALA A 44 -4.77 9.19 7.95
N SER A 45 -5.66 8.38 8.55
CA SER A 45 -6.84 8.87 9.24
C SER A 45 -6.53 9.69 10.50
N VAL A 46 -5.40 9.40 11.17
CA VAL A 46 -4.94 10.17 12.34
C VAL A 46 -4.02 11.33 11.96
N SER A 47 -3.44 11.31 10.76
CA SER A 47 -2.49 12.31 10.26
C SER A 47 -3.12 13.21 9.20
N GLN A 48 -4.41 13.53 9.30
CA GLN A 48 -5.24 14.12 8.23
C GLN A 48 -4.61 15.31 7.47
N ASP A 49 -3.74 16.08 8.12
CA ASP A 49 -3.10 17.27 7.54
C ASP A 49 -1.61 17.07 7.16
N ASN A 50 -1.01 15.92 7.44
CA ASN A 50 0.42 15.70 7.26
C ASN A 50 0.73 14.36 6.57
N PRO A 51 1.66 14.35 5.61
CA PRO A 51 2.13 13.11 5.00
C PRO A 51 2.72 12.16 6.05
N VAL A 52 2.43 10.87 5.93
CA VAL A 52 2.96 9.84 6.81
C VAL A 52 4.26 9.30 6.22
N GLU A 53 5.34 9.34 7.00
CA GLU A 53 6.60 8.72 6.60
C GLU A 53 6.59 7.21 6.88
N TYR A 54 7.26 6.41 6.06
CA TYR A 54 7.56 5.00 6.35
C TYR A 54 9.04 4.79 6.07
N LYS A 55 9.74 4.02 6.92
CA LYS A 55 11.20 3.88 6.82
C LYS A 55 11.58 2.42 6.64
N SER A 56 12.50 2.17 5.72
CA SER A 56 13.15 0.88 5.54
C SER A 56 14.65 1.11 5.37
N LYS A 57 15.44 0.70 6.37
CA LYS A 57 16.90 0.92 6.42
C LYS A 57 17.23 2.42 6.20
N ASP A 58 17.83 2.75 5.06
CA ASP A 58 18.28 4.10 4.69
C ASP A 58 17.27 4.85 3.81
N HIS A 59 16.07 4.29 3.63
CA HIS A 59 15.07 4.80 2.71
C HIS A 59 13.84 5.34 3.45
N VAL A 60 13.32 6.48 2.98
CA VAL A 60 12.10 7.10 3.50
C VAL A 60 11.07 7.17 2.39
N TYR A 61 9.87 6.69 2.68
CA TYR A 61 8.69 6.81 1.84
C TYR A 61 7.74 7.81 2.46
N THR A 62 7.30 8.79 1.69
CA THR A 62 6.32 9.78 2.14
C THR A 62 4.99 9.45 1.49
N VAL A 63 3.96 9.25 2.30
CA VAL A 63 2.65 8.77 1.86
C VAL A 63 1.58 9.79 2.19
N GLU A 64 0.80 10.14 1.17
CA GLU A 64 -0.38 11.00 1.28
C GLU A 64 -1.60 10.24 0.78
N PHE A 65 -2.75 10.43 1.44
CA PHE A 65 -4.01 9.93 0.90
C PHE A 65 -4.39 10.73 -0.34
N GLY A 66 -4.77 10.03 -1.42
CA GLY A 66 -5.28 10.64 -2.64
C GLY A 66 -6.81 10.68 -2.66
N TYR A 67 -7.42 9.50 -2.75
CA TYR A 67 -8.87 9.34 -2.78
C TYR A 67 -9.28 7.88 -2.47
N ALA A 68 -10.56 7.65 -2.24
CA ALA A 68 -11.13 6.32 -2.09
C ALA A 68 -12.38 6.16 -2.95
N GLU A 69 -12.58 4.96 -3.48
CA GLU A 69 -13.82 4.56 -4.15
C GLU A 69 -14.67 3.76 -3.16
N VAL A 70 -15.90 4.21 -2.92
CA VAL A 70 -16.78 3.60 -1.92
C VAL A 70 -18.13 3.26 -2.55
N LYS A 71 -18.62 2.06 -2.28
CA LYS A 71 -19.96 1.63 -2.68
C LYS A 71 -21.01 2.28 -1.79
N MET A 72 -21.87 3.09 -2.40
CA MET A 72 -22.95 3.81 -1.74
C MET A 72 -24.17 2.91 -1.52
N PRO A 73 -25.10 3.28 -0.60
CA PRO A 73 -26.31 2.50 -0.35
C PRO A 73 -27.22 2.29 -1.57
N ASP A 74 -27.18 3.19 -2.54
CA ASP A 74 -27.92 3.08 -3.82
C ASP A 74 -27.24 2.13 -4.82
N GLY A 75 -26.13 1.50 -4.43
CA GLY A 75 -25.34 0.59 -5.23
C GLY A 75 -24.33 1.24 -6.17
N LYS A 76 -24.30 2.58 -6.26
CA LYS A 76 -23.33 3.31 -7.09
C LYS A 76 -21.98 3.43 -6.38
N ILE A 77 -20.96 3.80 -7.14
CA ILE A 77 -19.61 4.07 -6.64
C ILE A 77 -19.44 5.58 -6.54
N GLY A 78 -19.11 6.07 -5.34
CA GLY A 78 -18.68 7.44 -5.09
C GLY A 78 -17.16 7.52 -4.96
N VAL A 79 -16.59 8.66 -5.34
CA VAL A 79 -15.17 8.98 -5.12
C VAL A 79 -15.07 10.01 -4.01
N PHE A 80 -14.23 9.74 -3.01
CA PHE A 80 -14.05 10.56 -1.83
C PHE A 80 -12.60 11.00 -1.71
N THR A 81 -12.38 12.31 -1.62
CA THR A 81 -11.05 12.91 -1.37
C THR A 81 -10.73 13.03 0.11
N GLU A 82 -11.66 12.65 0.97
CA GLU A 82 -11.45 12.50 2.41
C GLU A 82 -11.34 11.02 2.75
N ILE A 83 -10.52 10.70 3.74
CA ILE A 83 -10.29 9.33 4.20
C ILE A 83 -11.61 8.79 4.77
N PRO A 84 -12.18 7.70 4.21
CA PRO A 84 -13.38 7.11 4.76
C PRO A 84 -13.16 6.68 6.21
N GLY A 85 -14.21 6.67 7.04
CA GLY A 85 -14.10 6.15 8.40
C GLY A 85 -13.86 4.64 8.38
N MET A 86 -13.08 4.10 9.32
CA MET A 86 -12.82 2.65 9.41
C MET A 86 -14.10 1.79 9.49
N SER A 87 -15.22 2.36 9.96
CA SER A 87 -16.54 1.71 9.95
C SER A 87 -17.09 1.44 8.54
N GLN A 88 -16.63 2.17 7.53
CA GLN A 88 -17.02 2.05 6.12
C GLN A 88 -16.15 1.05 5.34
N ARG A 89 -15.22 0.36 6.01
CA ARG A 89 -14.26 -0.57 5.39
C ARG A 89 -14.87 -1.65 4.49
N LYS A 90 -16.04 -2.16 4.83
CA LYS A 90 -16.74 -3.16 4.01
C LYS A 90 -17.24 -2.59 2.67
N ASP A 91 -17.42 -1.28 2.60
CA ASP A 91 -17.99 -0.56 1.45
C ASP A 91 -16.90 0.06 0.57
N VAL A 92 -15.66 0.14 1.07
CA VAL A 92 -14.49 0.61 0.29
C VAL A 92 -14.13 -0.44 -0.77
N ILE A 93 -14.09 0.01 -2.03
CA ILE A 93 -13.70 -0.78 -3.20
C ILE A 93 -12.20 -0.65 -3.42
N SER A 94 -11.68 0.58 -3.34
CA SER A 94 -10.27 0.89 -3.49
C SER A 94 -9.87 2.11 -2.67
N MET A 95 -8.59 2.18 -2.30
CA MET A 95 -7.98 3.38 -1.72
C MET A 95 -6.70 3.72 -2.45
N THR A 96 -6.55 4.98 -2.79
CA THR A 96 -5.40 5.50 -3.50
C THR A 96 -4.52 6.33 -2.58
N PHE A 97 -3.23 6.03 -2.61
CA PHE A 97 -2.19 6.76 -1.88
C PHE A 97 -1.12 7.26 -2.85
N ASN A 98 -0.70 8.50 -2.68
CA ASN A 98 0.43 9.07 -3.38
C ASN A 98 1.70 8.80 -2.56
N VAL A 99 2.62 8.03 -3.13
CA VAL A 99 3.84 7.60 -2.46
C VAL A 99 5.05 8.18 -3.17
N SER A 100 5.80 9.00 -2.44
CA SER A 100 7.11 9.48 -2.86
C SER A 100 8.21 8.61 -2.26
N GLY A 101 9.32 8.48 -2.99
CA GLY A 101 10.48 7.69 -2.58
C GLY A 101 10.54 6.29 -3.18
N LEU A 102 9.56 5.82 -3.96
CA LEU A 102 9.65 4.47 -4.54
C LEU A 102 10.77 4.30 -5.57
N ALA A 103 11.07 5.35 -6.35
CA ALA A 103 12.21 5.39 -7.27
C ALA A 103 12.60 6.86 -7.52
N ASP A 104 13.84 7.25 -7.19
CA ASP A 104 14.38 8.60 -7.41
C ASP A 104 13.47 9.74 -6.91
N ASN A 105 12.79 9.54 -5.77
CA ASN A 105 11.83 10.48 -5.19
C ASN A 105 10.65 10.88 -6.10
N ARG A 106 10.38 10.13 -7.18
CA ARG A 106 9.21 10.37 -8.01
C ARG A 106 7.95 9.90 -7.30
N GLY A 107 6.91 10.75 -7.34
CA GLY A 107 5.57 10.37 -6.89
C GLY A 107 5.05 9.18 -7.70
N THR A 108 4.43 8.24 -7.01
CA THR A 108 3.75 7.09 -7.59
C THR A 108 2.39 6.98 -6.93
N GLU A 109 1.35 6.94 -7.74
CA GLU A 109 0.01 6.65 -7.29
C GLU A 109 -0.12 5.14 -7.09
N LEU A 110 -0.49 4.73 -5.88
CA LEU A 110 -0.75 3.35 -5.49
C LEU A 110 -2.24 3.20 -5.18
N GLN A 111 -2.98 2.56 -6.07
CA GLN A 111 -4.39 2.22 -5.84
C GLN A 111 -4.49 0.79 -5.31
N PHE A 112 -4.86 0.66 -4.04
CA PHE A 112 -5.07 -0.60 -3.35
C PHE A 112 -6.49 -1.09 -3.58
N PHE A 113 -6.62 -2.31 -4.09
CA PHE A 113 -7.84 -3.10 -4.01
C PHE A 113 -7.63 -4.27 -3.04
N LYS A 114 -8.63 -5.14 -2.94
CA LYS A 114 -8.63 -6.27 -2.01
C LYS A 114 -7.37 -7.16 -2.10
N ASN A 115 -6.86 -7.40 -3.32
CA ASN A 115 -5.80 -8.39 -3.55
C ASN A 115 -4.57 -7.85 -4.30
N ASN A 116 -4.66 -6.66 -4.90
CA ASN A 116 -3.65 -6.10 -5.77
C ASN A 116 -3.53 -4.59 -5.57
N ILE A 117 -2.41 -4.06 -6.04
CA ILE A 117 -2.06 -2.65 -6.08
C ILE A 117 -1.82 -2.30 -7.53
N THR A 118 -2.53 -1.30 -8.03
CA THR A 118 -2.24 -0.69 -9.33
C THR A 118 -1.30 0.49 -9.12
N LEU A 119 -0.34 0.66 -10.03
CA LEU A 119 0.79 1.58 -9.92
C LEU A 119 0.84 2.53 -11.11
N THR A 120 0.81 3.84 -10.83
CA THR A 120 0.96 4.87 -11.87
C THR A 120 2.03 5.89 -11.47
N PRO A 121 3.14 6.01 -12.22
CA PRO A 121 3.59 5.13 -13.29
C PRO A 121 4.14 3.79 -12.75
N GLU A 122 4.44 2.86 -13.66
CA GLU A 122 4.98 1.54 -13.33
C GLU A 122 6.27 1.62 -12.50
N ARG A 123 6.46 0.63 -11.62
CA ARG A 123 7.63 0.52 -10.74
C ARG A 123 8.13 -0.90 -10.70
N GLU A 124 9.44 -1.05 -10.48
CA GLU A 124 10.04 -2.36 -10.22
C GLU A 124 9.36 -3.02 -9.02
N TYR A 125 9.10 -4.32 -9.13
CA TYR A 125 8.38 -5.06 -8.11
C TYR A 125 9.07 -4.98 -6.75
N ARG A 126 10.41 -5.01 -6.74
CA ARG A 126 11.20 -4.86 -5.53
C ARG A 126 10.89 -3.61 -4.73
N HIS A 127 10.79 -2.44 -5.38
CA HIS A 127 10.53 -1.18 -4.68
C HIS A 127 9.17 -1.19 -3.97
N ILE A 128 8.16 -1.83 -4.58
CA ILE A 128 6.83 -1.95 -3.98
C ILE A 128 6.82 -2.96 -2.83
N LEU A 129 7.59 -4.05 -2.92
CA LEU A 129 7.76 -5.00 -1.81
C LEU A 129 8.45 -4.35 -0.60
N ASP A 130 9.54 -3.62 -0.84
CA ASP A 130 10.30 -2.94 0.21
C ASP A 130 9.42 -1.87 0.91
N PHE A 131 8.58 -1.17 0.15
CA PHE A 131 7.58 -0.26 0.71
C PHE A 131 6.54 -0.97 1.57
N GLN A 132 5.95 -2.07 1.08
CA GLN A 132 4.97 -2.84 1.87
C GLN A 132 5.58 -3.34 3.20
N TRP A 133 6.86 -3.72 3.20
CA TRP A 133 7.57 -4.07 4.43
C TRP A 133 7.83 -2.87 5.35
N ALA A 134 8.14 -1.68 4.80
CA ALA A 134 8.27 -0.45 5.57
C ALA A 134 6.95 -0.11 6.30
N VAL A 135 5.81 -0.29 5.63
CA VAL A 135 4.47 -0.12 6.20
C VAL A 135 4.24 -1.08 7.36
N LEU A 136 4.46 -2.38 7.14
CA LEU A 136 4.27 -3.40 8.16
C LEU A 136 5.17 -3.18 9.39
N ASN A 137 6.42 -2.77 9.18
CA ASN A 137 7.37 -2.52 10.27
C ASN A 137 7.02 -1.29 11.11
N ARG A 138 6.43 -0.24 10.50
CA ARG A 138 5.96 0.94 11.24
C ARG A 138 4.74 0.59 12.10
N GLY A 139 3.83 -0.21 11.56
CA GLY A 139 2.56 -0.53 12.22
C GLY A 139 1.64 0.69 12.36
N ASN A 140 0.61 0.52 13.18
CA ASN A 140 -0.34 1.58 13.53
C ASN A 140 0.31 2.54 14.54
N ILE A 141 0.16 3.85 14.33
CA ILE A 141 0.67 4.91 15.21
C ILE A 141 -0.44 5.78 15.79
#